data_AF-A0A1Y4HIJ6-F1
#
_entry.id   AF-A0A1Y4HIJ6-F1
#
_cell.length_a   1.000
_cell.length_b   1.000
_cell.length_c   1.000
_cell.angle_alpha   90.00
_cell.angle_beta   90.00
_cell.angle_gamma   90.00
#
_symmetry.space_group_name_H-M   'P 1'
#
loop_
_entity.id
_entity.type
_entity.pdbx_description
1 polymer ?
#
loop_
_entity_poly.entity_id
_entity_poly.type
_entity_poly.pdbx_seq_one_letter_code
_entity_poly.pdbx_strand_id
1 'polypeptide(L)' 'MSDFVPKQYKKDPITIRVDFEKLETIDRCAAQYHLSRSEFINQCIDYALDHLPDLKKGCHP' A
#
# COMPACT_ATOMS: atom_id res chain seq x y z
N MET A 1 -7.49 -24.85 -24.78
CA MET A 1 -7.30 -23.39 -24.63
C MET A 1 -8.24 -22.98 -23.52
N SER A 2 -7.72 -22.67 -22.34
CA SER A 2 -8.57 -22.25 -21.23
C SER A 2 -9.00 -20.81 -21.47
N ASP A 3 -10.31 -20.57 -21.50
CA ASP A 3 -10.90 -19.25 -21.63
C ASP A 3 -10.37 -18.30 -20.56
N PHE A 4 -9.92 -17.11 -20.97
CA PHE A 4 -9.55 -16.07 -20.03
C PHE A 4 -10.82 -15.52 -19.38
N VAL A 5 -11.05 -15.90 -18.13
CA VAL A 5 -12.12 -15.32 -17.30
C VAL A 5 -11.52 -14.12 -16.55
N PRO A 6 -11.93 -12.88 -16.84
CA PRO A 6 -11.41 -11.70 -16.15
C PRO A 6 -11.70 -11.81 -14.65
N LYS A 7 -10.65 -11.80 -13.82
CA LYS A 7 -10.77 -11.79 -12.36
C LYS A 7 -10.97 -10.36 -11.90
N GLN A 8 -11.99 -10.12 -11.08
CA GLN A 8 -12.19 -8.82 -10.45
C GLN A 8 -10.99 -8.50 -9.56
N TYR A 9 -10.37 -7.35 -9.78
CA TYR A 9 -9.35 -6.84 -8.88
C TYR A 9 -10.00 -6.56 -7.52
N LYS A 10 -9.44 -7.12 -6.45
CA LYS A 10 -9.99 -6.98 -5.08
C LYS A 10 -9.82 -5.58 -4.48
N LYS A 11 -9.00 -4.73 -5.09
CA LYS A 11 -8.64 -3.41 -4.59
C LYS A 11 -8.83 -2.38 -5.69
N ASP A 12 -9.43 -1.25 -5.34
CA ASP A 12 -9.58 -0.13 -6.26
C ASP A 12 -8.22 0.51 -6.57
N PRO A 13 -7.89 0.75 -7.84
CA PRO A 13 -6.66 1.45 -8.20
C PRO A 13 -6.76 2.92 -7.76
N ILE A 14 -5.71 3.41 -7.09
CA ILE A 14 -5.59 4.82 -6.71
C ILE A 14 -4.36 5.44 -7.38
N THR A 15 -4.48 6.69 -7.80
CA THR A 15 -3.35 7.50 -8.27
C THR A 15 -2.93 8.44 -7.16
N ILE A 16 -1.66 8.37 -6.75
CA ILE A 16 -1.08 9.23 -5.72
C ILE A 16 0.03 10.10 -6.32
N ARG A 17 0.16 11.34 -5.86
CA ARG A 17 1.29 12.22 -6.21
C ARG A 17 2.39 12.05 -5.18
N VAL A 18 3.58 11.67 -5.63
CA VAL A 18 4.74 11.43 -4.79
C VAL A 18 5.97 11.97 -5.51
N ASP A 19 6.89 12.55 -4.76
CA ASP A 19 8.17 13.00 -5.30
C ASP A 19 8.98 11.83 -5.88
N PHE A 20 9.80 12.11 -6.90
CA PHE A 20 10.54 11.08 -7.60
C PHE A 20 11.55 10.38 -6.68
N GLU A 21 12.29 11.14 -5.86
CA GLU A 21 13.29 10.58 -4.94
C GLU A 21 12.65 9.66 -3.90
N LYS A 22 11.44 10.02 -3.47
CA LYS A 22 10.64 9.20 -2.55
C LYS A 22 10.13 7.94 -3.24
N LEU A 23 9.71 8.02 -4.51
CA LEU A 23 9.29 6.85 -5.29
C LEU A 23 10.42 5.85 -5.49
N GLU A 24 11.64 6.30 -5.80
CA GLU A 24 12.82 5.44 -5.91
C GLU A 24 13.16 4.75 -4.59
N THR A 25 13.00 5.45 -3.47
CA THR A 25 13.21 4.87 -2.14
C THR A 25 12.18 3.80 -1.83
N ILE A 26 10.90 4.04 -2.16
CA ILE A 26 9.83 3.05 -2.04
C ILE A 26 10.14 1.81 -2.90
N ASP A 27 10.58 1.99 -4.14
CA ASP A 27 10.90 0.89 -5.05
C ASP A 27 12.07 0.04 -4.54
N ARG A 28 13.14 0.68 -4.07
CA ARG A 28 14.28 -0.01 -3.44
C ARG A 28 13.85 -0.81 -2.21
N CYS A 29 13.04 -0.23 -1.33
CA CYS A 29 12.54 -0.95 -0.16
C CYS A 29 11.64 -2.12 -0.56
N ALA A 30 10.70 -1.91 -1.48
CA ALA A 30 9.83 -2.97 -1.98
C ALA A 30 10.65 -4.14 -2.56
N ALA A 31 11.69 -3.84 -3.34
CA ALA A 31 12.61 -4.84 -3.88
C ALA A 31 13.39 -5.60 -2.79
N GLN A 32 13.86 -4.91 -1.74
CA GLN A 32 14.54 -5.56 -0.61
C GLN A 32 13.65 -6.58 0.10
N TYR A 33 12.36 -6.27 0.25
CA TYR A 33 11.39 -7.15 0.91
C TYR A 33 10.68 -8.11 -0.05
N HIS A 34 11.04 -8.14 -1.35
CA HIS A 34 10.40 -8.95 -2.38
C HIS A 34 8.89 -8.70 -2.50
N LEU A 35 8.45 -7.47 -2.26
CA LEU A 35 7.06 -7.04 -2.32
C LEU A 35 6.82 -6.22 -3.59
N SER A 36 5.58 -6.24 -4.08
CA SER A 36 5.17 -5.27 -5.10
C SER A 36 5.14 -3.87 -4.51
N ARG A 37 5.48 -2.84 -5.31
CA ARG A 37 5.37 -1.42 -4.89
C ARG A 37 4.04 -1.11 -4.21
N SER A 38 2.93 -1.50 -4.83
CA SER A 38 1.58 -1.28 -4.28
C SER A 38 1.35 -2.01 -2.96
N GLU A 39 1.91 -3.21 -2.80
CA GLU A 39 1.76 -3.99 -1.58
C GLU A 39 2.58 -3.38 -0.43
N PHE A 40 3.81 -2.97 -0.72
CA PHE A 40 4.67 -2.27 0.23
C PHE A 40 4.03 -0.94 0.68
N ILE A 41 3.56 -0.11 -0.26
CA ILE A 41 2.89 1.16 0.06
C ILE A 41 1.67 0.91 0.96
N ASN A 42 0.85 -0.09 0.65
CA ASN A 42 -0.31 -0.42 1.49
C ASN A 42 0.08 -0.85 2.91
N GLN A 43 1.14 -1.66 3.07
CA GLN A 43 1.62 -2.06 4.39
C GLN A 43 2.18 -0.86 5.18
N CYS A 44 2.89 0.06 4.52
CA CYS A 44 3.33 1.29 5.17
C CYS A 44 2.16 2.17 5.62
N ILE A 45 1.10 2.27 4.81
CA ILE A 45 -0.10 3.02 5.17
C ILE A 45 -0.80 2.35 6.36
N ASP A 46 -0.98 1.03 6.33
CA ASP A 46 -1.62 0.26 7.41
C ASP A 46 -0.88 0.43 8.74
N TYR A 47 0.45 0.27 8.72
CA TYR A 47 1.29 0.50 9.89
C TYR A 47 1.17 1.93 10.42
N ALA A 48 1.19 2.93 9.53
CA ALA A 48 1.04 4.32 9.92
C ALA A 48 -0.33 4.56 10.56
N LEU A 49 -1.42 4.03 9.99
CA LEU A 49 -2.78 4.18 10.52
C LEU A 49 -2.91 3.56 11.92
N ASP A 50 -2.33 2.38 12.17
CA ASP A 50 -2.31 1.75 13.50
C ASP A 50 -1.50 2.55 14.54
N HIS A 51 -0.46 3.25 14.09
CA HIS A 51 0.44 4.02 14.95
C HIS A 51 0.10 5.50 15.06
N LEU A 52 -0.91 5.99 14.35
CA LEU A 52 -1.36 7.37 14.48
C LEU A 52 -2.01 7.58 15.86
N PRO A 53 -1.50 8.52 16.69
CA PRO A 53 -2.00 8.73 18.04
C PRO A 53 -3.45 9.23 18.06
N ASP A 54 -3.91 9.85 16.96
CA ASP A 54 -5.27 10.34 16.78
C ASP A 54 -6.27 9.20 16.59
N LEU A 55 -5.90 8.17 15.81
CA LEU A 55 -6.71 6.95 15.62
C LEU A 55 -6.63 6.00 16.82
N LYS A 56 -5.53 6.02 17.58
CA LYS A 56 -5.43 5.32 18.88
C LYS A 56 -6.34 5.92 19.96
N LYS A 57 -6.73 7.19 19.84
CA LYS A 57 -7.66 7.87 20.76
C LYS A 57 -9.08 7.86 20.21
N GLY A 58 -9.59 6.66 19.94
CA GLY A 58 -10.89 6.51 19.27
C GLY A 58 -11.69 5.29 19.70
N CYS A 59 -11.55 4.80 20.94
CA CYS A 59 -12.61 3.99 21.57
C CYS A 59 -12.44 3.95 23.09
N HIS A 60 -12.93 4.98 23.78
CA HIS A 60 -13.93 4.89 24.87
C HIS A 60 -13.99 6.17 25.71
N PRO A 61 -15.13 6.48 26.34
CA PRO A 61 -16.51 6.02 26.10
C PRO A 61 -17.42 7.13 25.51
#